data_AF-A0A257A3C3-F1
#
_entry.id   AF-A0A257A3C3-F1
#
_cell.length_a   1.000
_cell.length_b   1.000
_cell.length_c   1.000
_cell.angle_alpha   90.00
_cell.angle_beta   90.00
_cell.angle_gamma   90.00
#
_symmetry.space_group_name_H-M   'P 1'
#
loop_
_entity.id
_entity.type
_entity.pdbx_description
1 polymer ?
#
loop_
_entity_poly.entity_id
_entity_poly.type
_entity_poly.pdbx_seq_one_letter_code
_entity_poly.pdbx_strand_id
1 'polypeptide(L)'
;MLSSKKASNVEVQYSIRLERDTYVDIWNEFTKHMIRLGYAIKMTYLISEYDGISMLKDILSCFSNNGGLKHSINMTSSEAKELLKTLFNENLGYFLAKLSLASASTVNFRSSETVSKIAEHRISKKVNDVLIKISGVNYNSLSLNELNIEDFKAKLASLSNVLVSICDIALGVYGK
;
A
#
# COMPACT_ATOMS: atom_id res chain seq x y z
N MET A 1 -11.91 1.21 -54.38
CA MET A 1 -11.48 2.17 -53.34
C MET A 1 -12.26 1.88 -52.06
N LEU A 2 -11.62 1.24 -51.08
CA LEU A 2 -12.22 0.95 -49.78
C LEU A 2 -12.03 2.16 -48.86
N SER A 3 -13.13 2.83 -48.51
CA SER A 3 -13.16 3.91 -47.52
C SER A 3 -12.91 3.32 -46.14
N SER A 4 -11.74 3.59 -45.55
CA SER A 4 -11.46 3.27 -44.15
C SER A 4 -12.18 4.28 -43.25
N LYS A 5 -13.25 3.83 -42.58
CA LYS A 5 -13.82 4.58 -41.45
C LYS A 5 -12.80 4.54 -40.32
N LYS A 6 -12.18 5.70 -40.04
CA LYS A 6 -11.38 5.94 -38.83
C LYS A 6 -12.27 5.64 -37.61
N ALA A 7 -11.91 4.62 -36.85
CA ALA A 7 -12.50 4.41 -35.53
C ALA A 7 -12.07 5.58 -34.64
N SER A 8 -13.02 6.45 -34.29
CA SER A 8 -12.81 7.46 -33.27
C SER A 8 -12.77 6.75 -31.92
N ASN A 9 -11.59 6.70 -31.29
CA ASN A 9 -11.46 6.39 -29.87
C ASN A 9 -12.25 7.44 -29.10
N VAL A 10 -13.45 7.09 -28.66
CA VAL A 10 -14.21 7.89 -27.70
C VAL A 10 -13.56 7.63 -26.35
N GLU A 11 -12.67 8.53 -25.91
CA GLU A 11 -12.32 8.62 -24.49
C GLU A 11 -13.60 9.01 -23.74
N VAL A 12 -14.19 8.02 -23.08
CA VAL A 12 -15.31 8.26 -22.17
C VAL A 12 -14.74 8.90 -20.91
N GLN A 13 -14.68 10.24 -20.89
CA GLN A 13 -14.45 10.99 -19.66
C GLN A 13 -15.70 10.87 -18.78
N TYR A 14 -15.66 9.98 -17.80
CA TYR A 14 -16.65 9.98 -16.72
C TYR A 14 -16.40 11.19 -15.81
N SER A 15 -17.11 12.29 -16.05
CA SER A 15 -17.19 13.38 -15.10
C SER A 15 -18.16 13.00 -13.98
N ILE A 16 -17.71 12.20 -13.02
CA ILE A 16 -18.54 11.87 -11.85
C ILE A 16 -18.51 13.06 -10.89
N ARG A 17 -19.56 13.90 -10.91
CA ARG A 17 -19.86 14.82 -9.81
C ARG A 17 -20.37 13.99 -8.64
N LEU A 18 -19.44 13.40 -7.88
CA LEU A 18 -19.76 12.72 -6.62
C LEU A 18 -19.96 13.78 -5.53
N GLU A 19 -21.07 13.68 -4.81
CA GLU A 19 -21.30 14.50 -3.62
C GLU A 19 -20.32 14.08 -2.52
N ARG A 20 -20.07 14.98 -1.56
CA ARG A 20 -19.08 14.78 -0.49
C ARG A 20 -19.31 13.46 0.28
N ASP A 21 -20.58 13.14 0.52
CA ASP A 21 -20.99 11.96 1.26
C ASP A 21 -20.74 10.68 0.46
N THR A 22 -20.91 10.72 -0.87
CA THR A 22 -20.59 9.58 -1.75
C THR A 22 -19.09 9.24 -1.73
N TYR A 23 -18.22 10.25 -1.63
CA TYR A 23 -16.78 10.02 -1.50
C TYR A 23 -16.38 9.36 -0.17
N VAL A 24 -17.02 9.76 0.94
CA VAL A 24 -16.75 9.17 2.27
C VAL A 24 -17.15 7.70 2.27
N ASP A 25 -18.29 7.36 1.68
CA ASP A 25 -18.76 5.97 1.58
C ASP A 25 -17.87 5.11 0.69
N ILE A 26 -17.42 5.64 -0.46
CA ILE A 26 -16.47 4.95 -1.34
C ILE A 26 -15.16 4.65 -0.58
N TRP A 27 -14.62 5.61 0.17
CA TRP A 27 -13.41 5.39 0.96
C TRP A 27 -13.62 4.38 2.07
N ASN A 28 -14.75 4.43 2.76
CA ASN A 28 -15.09 3.45 3.79
C ASN A 28 -15.11 2.02 3.22
N GLU A 29 -15.77 1.82 2.08
CA GLU A 29 -15.84 0.52 1.43
C GLU A 29 -14.49 0.07 0.87
N PHE A 30 -13.76 0.96 0.20
CA PHE A 30 -12.41 0.68 -0.26
C PHE A 30 -11.50 0.23 0.89
N THR A 31 -11.57 0.93 2.01
CA THR A 31 -10.75 0.65 3.18
C THR A 31 -11.11 -0.70 3.82
N LYS A 32 -12.42 -1.02 3.94
CA LYS A 32 -12.87 -2.36 4.35
C LYS A 32 -12.38 -3.45 3.39
N HIS A 33 -12.39 -3.16 2.08
CA HIS A 33 -11.86 -4.06 1.07
C HIS A 33 -10.36 -4.31 1.26
N MET A 34 -9.58 -3.26 1.52
CA MET A 34 -8.14 -3.39 1.81
C MET A 34 -7.84 -4.24 3.04
N ILE A 35 -8.66 -4.11 4.11
CA ILE A 35 -8.54 -4.97 5.29
C ILE A 35 -8.77 -6.44 4.92
N ARG A 36 -9.86 -6.74 4.21
CA ARG A 36 -10.19 -8.10 3.76
C ARG A 36 -9.10 -8.67 2.85
N LEU A 37 -8.57 -7.84 1.96
CA LEU A 37 -7.49 -8.23 1.05
C LEU A 37 -6.21 -8.58 1.80
N GLY A 38 -5.84 -7.81 2.84
CA GLY A 38 -4.69 -8.18 3.69
C GLY A 38 -4.88 -9.50 4.43
N TYR A 39 -6.11 -9.84 4.85
CA TYR A 39 -6.39 -11.16 5.40
C TYR A 39 -6.30 -12.27 4.37
N ALA A 40 -6.79 -12.03 3.14
CA ALA A 40 -6.65 -12.98 2.05
C ALA A 40 -5.17 -13.23 1.72
N ILE A 41 -4.36 -12.17 1.60
CA ILE A 41 -2.91 -12.27 1.36
C ILE A 41 -2.21 -13.05 2.47
N LYS A 42 -2.57 -12.82 3.74
CA LYS A 42 -2.05 -13.59 4.87
C LYS A 42 -2.40 -15.07 4.78
N MET A 43 -3.64 -15.40 4.42
CA MET A 43 -4.05 -16.79 4.21
C MET A 43 -3.30 -17.43 3.04
N THR A 44 -3.13 -16.72 1.93
CA THR A 44 -2.33 -17.19 0.80
C THR A 44 -0.90 -17.46 1.24
N TYR A 45 -0.27 -16.57 2.01
CA TYR A 45 1.09 -16.77 2.54
C TYR A 45 1.23 -18.05 3.38
N LEU A 46 0.22 -18.35 4.20
CA LEU A 46 0.22 -19.57 5.02
C LEU A 46 0.08 -20.85 4.17
N ILE A 47 -0.56 -20.77 3.01
CA ILE A 47 -0.71 -21.87 2.04
C ILE A 47 0.53 -21.99 1.16
N SER A 48 1.04 -20.86 0.68
CA SER A 48 2.16 -20.70 -0.24
C SER A 48 2.86 -19.37 0.06
N GLU A 49 4.03 -19.47 0.70
CA GLU A 49 4.85 -18.30 1.06
C GLU A 49 5.10 -17.41 -0.16
N TYR A 50 5.46 -18.04 -1.28
CA TYR A 50 5.74 -17.36 -2.54
C TYR A 50 4.54 -16.55 -3.05
N ASP A 51 3.36 -17.18 -3.14
CA ASP A 51 2.16 -16.52 -3.68
C ASP A 51 1.69 -15.40 -2.76
N GLY A 52 1.76 -15.61 -1.44
CA GLY A 52 1.44 -14.56 -0.46
C GLY A 52 2.35 -13.34 -0.58
N ILE A 53 3.66 -13.55 -0.74
CA ILE A 53 4.62 -12.47 -0.94
C ILE A 53 4.39 -11.79 -2.31
N SER A 54 4.10 -12.56 -3.36
CA SER A 54 3.81 -12.00 -4.70
C SER A 54 2.55 -11.13 -4.68
N MET A 55 1.46 -11.59 -4.06
CA MET A 55 0.24 -10.79 -3.92
C MET A 55 0.49 -9.54 -3.10
N LEU A 56 1.25 -9.64 -2.00
CA LEU A 56 1.61 -8.48 -1.18
C LEU A 56 2.36 -7.44 -2.03
N LYS A 57 3.35 -7.87 -2.82
CA LYS A 57 4.10 -7.02 -3.74
C LYS A 57 3.16 -6.27 -4.70
N ASP A 58 2.30 -7.00 -5.39
CA ASP A 58 1.41 -6.41 -6.41
C ASP A 58 0.50 -5.34 -5.81
N ILE A 59 -0.05 -5.59 -4.62
CA ILE A 59 -0.88 -4.61 -3.92
C ILE A 59 -0.08 -3.40 -3.45
N LEU A 60 1.12 -3.59 -2.89
CA LEU A 60 1.97 -2.49 -2.48
C LEU A 60 2.41 -1.63 -3.68
N SER A 61 2.61 -2.24 -4.85
CA SER A 61 2.93 -1.51 -6.09
C SER A 61 1.84 -0.52 -6.50
N CYS A 62 0.57 -0.76 -6.16
CA CYS A 62 -0.53 0.19 -6.39
C CYS A 62 -0.42 1.47 -5.54
N PHE A 63 0.33 1.43 -4.44
CA PHE A 63 0.53 2.56 -3.51
C PHE A 63 1.95 3.14 -3.61
N SER A 64 2.79 2.48 -4.41
CA SER A 64 4.14 2.89 -4.71
C SER A 64 4.12 4.07 -5.68
N ASN A 65 4.97 5.08 -5.45
CA ASN A 65 5.17 6.10 -6.48
C ASN A 65 6.02 5.46 -7.59
N ASN A 66 5.51 5.38 -8.82
CA ASN A 66 6.15 4.83 -10.03
C ASN A 66 7.53 5.43 -10.40
N GLY A 67 8.13 6.27 -9.55
CA GLY A 67 9.52 6.66 -9.70
C GLY A 67 10.39 5.46 -9.37
N GLY A 68 10.98 4.85 -10.40
CA GLY A 68 11.82 3.64 -10.37
C GLY A 68 13.11 3.69 -9.53
N LEU A 69 13.10 4.41 -8.41
CA LEU A 69 14.05 4.26 -7.33
C LEU A 69 13.79 2.90 -6.67
N LYS A 70 14.40 1.86 -7.22
CA LYS A 70 14.72 0.67 -6.42
C LYS A 70 15.54 1.18 -5.24
N HIS A 71 14.95 1.17 -4.05
CA HIS A 71 15.74 1.44 -2.86
C HIS A 71 16.82 0.36 -2.83
N SER A 72 18.08 0.77 -2.84
CA SER A 72 19.21 -0.14 -2.62
C SER A 72 19.19 -0.57 -1.16
N ILE A 73 18.30 -1.51 -0.84
CA ILE A 73 18.17 -2.08 0.49
C ILE A 73 19.27 -3.14 0.60
N ASN A 74 20.25 -2.89 1.47
CA ASN A 74 21.26 -3.88 1.80
C ASN A 74 20.65 -4.93 2.75
N MET A 75 19.98 -5.92 2.17
CA MET A 75 19.30 -6.99 2.88
C MET A 75 19.39 -8.28 2.05
N THR A 76 19.71 -9.39 2.70
CA THR A 76 19.72 -10.72 2.07
C THR A 76 18.30 -11.25 1.88
N SER A 77 18.13 -12.23 0.98
CA SER A 77 16.84 -12.92 0.80
C SER A 77 16.31 -13.53 2.10
N SER A 78 17.19 -14.09 2.94
CA SER A 78 16.81 -14.67 4.25
C SER A 78 16.29 -13.61 5.22
N GLU A 79 16.99 -12.47 5.33
CA GLU A 79 16.54 -11.35 6.19
C GLU A 79 15.22 -10.76 5.70
N ALA A 80 15.04 -10.63 4.38
CA ALA A 80 13.79 -10.15 3.78
C ALA A 80 12.63 -11.10 4.11
N LYS A 81 12.83 -12.41 3.99
CA LYS A 81 11.82 -13.42 4.35
C LYS A 81 11.46 -13.39 5.83
N GLU A 82 12.44 -13.28 6.73
CA GLU A 82 12.17 -13.21 8.18
C GLU A 82 11.44 -11.91 8.58
N LEU A 83 11.75 -10.79 7.93
CA LEU A 83 10.99 -9.55 8.10
C LEU A 83 9.56 -9.71 7.62
N LEU A 84 9.34 -10.24 6.41
CA LEU A 84 8.01 -10.47 5.86
C LEU A 84 7.22 -11.42 6.76
N LYS A 85 7.79 -12.54 7.19
CA LYS A 85 7.18 -13.46 8.15
C LYS A 85 6.75 -12.76 9.43
N THR A 86 7.57 -11.84 9.95
CA THR A 86 7.19 -11.02 11.11
C THR A 86 6.01 -10.09 10.78
N LEU A 87 6.04 -9.43 9.61
CA LEU A 87 4.94 -8.57 9.15
C LEU A 87 3.63 -9.36 8.93
N PHE A 88 3.69 -10.58 8.39
CA PHE A 88 2.54 -11.45 8.20
C PHE A 88 1.90 -11.89 9.52
N ASN A 89 2.65 -11.87 10.62
CA ASN A 89 2.11 -12.10 11.96
C ASN A 89 1.37 -10.88 12.54
N GLU A 90 1.56 -9.68 11.98
CA GLU A 90 0.80 -8.48 12.34
C GLU A 90 -0.64 -8.53 11.80
N ASN A 91 -1.41 -7.47 12.09
CA ASN A 91 -2.72 -7.24 11.47
C ASN A 91 -2.55 -6.68 10.04
N LEU A 92 -2.17 -7.56 9.10
CA LEU A 92 -1.84 -7.19 7.71
C LEU A 92 -2.96 -6.41 7.01
N GLY A 93 -4.22 -6.70 7.34
CA GLY A 93 -5.38 -5.96 6.80
C GLY A 93 -5.35 -4.48 7.15
N TYR A 94 -5.20 -4.15 8.43
CA TYR A 94 -5.14 -2.74 8.86
C TYR A 94 -3.85 -2.06 8.42
N PHE A 95 -2.75 -2.80 8.36
CA PHE A 95 -1.48 -2.31 7.83
C PHE A 95 -1.60 -1.86 6.36
N LEU A 96 -2.15 -2.72 5.49
CA LEU A 96 -2.37 -2.39 4.08
C LEU A 96 -3.41 -1.29 3.91
N ALA A 97 -4.46 -1.29 4.71
CA ALA A 97 -5.46 -0.23 4.70
C ALA A 97 -4.83 1.13 5.01
N LYS A 98 -3.90 1.22 5.97
CA LYS A 98 -3.17 2.46 6.26
C LYS A 98 -2.21 2.85 5.14
N LEU A 99 -1.51 1.91 4.51
CA LEU A 99 -0.65 2.22 3.36
C LEU A 99 -1.45 2.72 2.15
N SER A 100 -2.64 2.17 1.91
CA SER A 100 -3.53 2.56 0.80
C SER A 100 -3.96 4.02 0.84
N LEU A 101 -3.85 4.65 2.01
CA LEU A 101 -4.11 6.08 2.20
C LEU A 101 -3.12 6.97 1.44
N ALA A 102 -1.97 6.44 1.00
CA ALA A 102 -1.05 7.12 0.09
C ALA A 102 -1.74 7.55 -1.21
N SER A 103 -2.65 6.71 -1.73
CA SER A 103 -3.37 6.95 -2.98
C SER A 103 -4.64 7.77 -2.80
N ALA A 104 -4.87 8.32 -1.61
CA ALA A 104 -6.13 8.98 -1.32
C ALA A 104 -6.22 10.42 -1.82
N SER A 105 -7.42 10.78 -2.28
CA SER A 105 -7.76 12.17 -2.61
C SER A 105 -7.90 12.99 -1.33
N THR A 106 -7.27 14.15 -1.29
CA THR A 106 -7.14 15.02 -0.12
C THR A 106 -8.47 15.60 0.39
N VAL A 107 -9.51 15.61 -0.45
CA VAL A 107 -10.71 16.44 -0.24
C VAL A 107 -11.61 15.96 0.91
N ASN A 108 -11.59 14.68 1.31
CA ASN A 108 -12.53 14.12 2.31
C ASN A 108 -11.90 13.19 3.36
N PHE A 109 -10.61 13.35 3.60
CA PHE A 109 -9.83 12.36 4.36
C PHE A 109 -10.06 12.38 5.88
N ARG A 110 -10.44 13.53 6.44
CA ARG A 110 -10.53 13.76 7.89
C ARG A 110 -11.91 13.50 8.50
N SER A 111 -12.96 13.35 7.69
CA SER A 111 -14.34 13.21 8.17
C SER A 111 -14.80 11.75 8.31
N SER A 112 -14.01 10.78 7.83
CA SER A 112 -14.33 9.36 7.98
C SER A 112 -13.78 8.80 9.30
N GLU A 113 -14.67 8.28 10.14
CA GLU A 113 -14.30 7.56 11.36
C GLU A 113 -13.46 6.31 11.06
N THR A 114 -13.77 5.59 9.98
CA THR A 114 -13.03 4.40 9.55
C THR A 114 -11.60 4.77 9.13
N VAL A 115 -11.44 5.82 8.34
CA VAL A 115 -10.12 6.32 7.92
C VAL A 115 -9.32 6.80 9.13
N SER A 116 -9.96 7.49 10.07
CA SER A 116 -9.31 7.94 11.31
C SER A 116 -8.80 6.76 12.14
N LYS A 117 -9.63 5.73 12.34
CA LYS A 117 -9.22 4.49 13.04
C LYS A 117 -8.05 3.79 12.38
N ILE A 118 -7.96 3.84 11.06
CA ILE A 118 -6.93 3.14 10.30
C ILE A 118 -5.64 3.94 10.23
N ALA A 119 -5.73 5.27 10.15
CA ALA A 119 -4.57 6.14 10.30
C ALA A 119 -3.87 5.96 11.66
N GLU A 120 -4.63 5.68 12.71
CA GLU A 120 -4.10 5.39 14.05
C GLU A 120 -3.60 3.95 14.24
N HIS A 121 -3.73 3.08 13.23
CA HIS A 121 -3.22 1.71 13.33
C HIS A 121 -1.70 1.69 13.53
N ARG A 122 -1.27 0.83 14.46
CA ARG A 122 0.13 0.60 14.84
C ARG A 122 0.51 -0.86 14.66
N ILE A 123 1.77 -1.08 14.31
CA ILE A 123 2.41 -2.41 14.26
C ILE A 123 3.32 -2.59 15.48
N SER A 124 3.79 -3.82 15.72
CA SER A 124 4.72 -4.07 16.81
C SER A 124 6.00 -3.22 16.72
N LYS A 125 6.58 -2.90 17.88
CA LYS A 125 7.85 -2.17 17.97
C LYS A 125 8.95 -2.81 17.12
N LYS A 126 9.04 -4.14 17.12
CA LYS A 126 10.02 -4.90 16.33
C LYS A 126 9.94 -4.56 14.85
N VAL A 127 8.74 -4.63 14.25
CA VAL A 127 8.58 -4.32 12.82
C VAL A 127 8.81 -2.84 12.56
N ASN A 128 8.27 -1.97 13.41
CA ASN A 128 8.42 -0.52 13.26
C ASN A 128 9.90 -0.07 13.31
N ASP A 129 10.70 -0.62 14.22
CA ASP A 129 12.13 -0.30 14.33
C ASP A 129 12.89 -0.74 13.08
N VAL A 130 12.52 -1.88 12.49
CA VAL A 130 13.10 -2.32 11.20
C VAL A 130 12.69 -1.37 10.08
N LEU A 131 11.41 -1.00 9.97
CA LEU A 131 10.94 -0.04 8.96
C LEU A 131 11.67 1.31 9.08
N ILE A 132 11.87 1.83 10.30
CA ILE A 132 12.66 3.05 10.54
C ILE A 132 14.08 2.87 10.02
N LYS A 133 14.73 1.76 10.37
CA LYS A 133 16.12 1.49 9.97
C LYS A 133 16.30 1.49 8.45
N ILE A 134 15.34 0.92 7.71
CA ILE A 134 15.46 0.75 6.25
C ILE A 134 14.93 1.94 5.44
N SER A 135 13.90 2.63 5.95
CA SER A 135 13.19 3.68 5.19
C SER A 135 13.37 5.09 5.77
N GLY A 136 13.86 5.20 7.00
CA GLY A 136 13.82 6.45 7.78
C GLY A 136 12.41 6.85 8.26
N VAL A 137 11.37 6.06 7.97
CA VAL A 137 9.98 6.37 8.30
C VAL A 137 9.51 5.57 9.51
N ASN A 138 9.01 6.27 10.52
CA ASN A 138 8.33 5.69 11.68
C ASN A 138 6.84 5.52 11.36
N TYR A 139 6.43 4.29 11.01
CA TYR A 139 5.04 3.97 10.68
C TYR A 139 4.08 4.28 11.85
N ASN A 140 4.49 3.96 13.07
CA ASN A 140 3.68 4.16 14.27
C ASN A 140 3.46 5.63 14.65
N SER A 141 4.26 6.56 14.12
CA SER A 141 4.06 8.01 14.29
C SER A 141 3.31 8.66 13.11
N LEU A 142 2.92 7.89 12.09
CA LEU A 142 2.11 8.43 11.00
C LEU A 142 0.67 8.57 11.48
N SER A 143 0.25 9.79 11.77
CA SER A 143 -1.13 10.15 12.13
C SER A 143 -1.62 11.32 11.26
N LEU A 144 -2.94 11.50 11.16
CA LEU A 144 -3.54 12.59 10.39
C LEU A 144 -3.49 13.95 11.11
N ASN A 145 -3.25 13.93 12.41
CA ASN A 145 -3.30 15.10 13.27
C ASN A 145 -1.94 15.80 13.37
N GLU A 146 -0.84 15.08 13.16
CA GLU A 146 0.52 15.58 13.40
C GLU A 146 1.28 15.94 12.11
N LEU A 147 0.71 15.67 10.94
CA LEU A 147 1.38 15.83 9.64
C LEU A 147 0.52 16.58 8.61
N ASN A 148 1.21 17.29 7.71
CA ASN A 148 0.62 17.68 6.43
C ASN A 148 0.16 16.42 5.69
N ILE A 149 -1.03 16.45 5.07
CA ILE A 149 -1.61 15.31 4.35
C ILE A 149 -0.67 14.83 3.23
N GLU A 150 -0.01 15.75 2.52
CA GLU A 150 0.92 15.38 1.46
C GLU A 150 2.18 14.70 2.01
N ASP A 151 2.74 15.17 3.13
CA ASP A 151 3.87 14.51 3.79
C ASP A 151 3.49 13.13 4.33
N PHE A 152 2.29 13.01 4.90
CA PHE A 152 1.74 11.73 5.35
C PHE A 152 1.65 10.74 4.18
N LYS A 153 1.05 11.14 3.06
CA LYS A 153 0.94 10.32 1.84
C LYS A 153 2.31 9.94 1.28
N ALA A 154 3.24 10.89 1.20
CA ALA A 154 4.59 10.64 0.71
C ALA A 154 5.34 9.61 1.57
N LYS A 155 5.20 9.68 2.89
CA LYS A 155 5.79 8.69 3.81
C LYS A 155 5.18 7.30 3.66
N LEU A 156 3.86 7.20 3.46
CA LEU A 156 3.19 5.92 3.20
C LEU A 156 3.60 5.33 1.83
N ALA A 157 3.73 6.16 0.80
CA ALA A 157 4.23 5.73 -0.50
C ALA A 157 5.68 5.25 -0.43
N SER A 158 6.54 5.96 0.33
CA SER A 158 7.92 5.55 0.59
C SER A 158 8.00 4.18 1.27
N LEU A 159 7.19 3.95 2.31
CA LEU A 159 7.08 2.63 2.95
C LEU A 159 6.63 1.56 1.96
N SER A 160 5.66 1.86 1.09
CA SER A 160 5.20 0.93 0.06
C SER A 160 6.32 0.57 -0.93
N ASN A 161 7.09 1.55 -1.41
CA ASN A 161 8.27 1.32 -2.27
C ASN A 161 9.31 0.40 -1.61
N VAL A 162 9.61 0.66 -0.34
CA VAL A 162 10.57 -0.14 0.43
C VAL A 162 10.08 -1.58 0.59
N LEU A 163 8.80 -1.77 0.88
CA LEU A 163 8.21 -3.10 1.05
C LEU A 163 8.13 -3.88 -0.27
N VAL A 164 7.84 -3.21 -1.40
CA VAL A 164 7.94 -3.82 -2.74
C VAL A 164 9.36 -4.34 -2.97
N SER A 165 10.37 -3.52 -2.65
CA SER A 165 11.78 -3.91 -2.79
C SER A 165 12.14 -5.11 -1.90
N ILE A 166 11.62 -5.16 -0.67
CA ILE A 166 11.79 -6.33 0.23
C ILE A 166 11.13 -7.57 -0.38
N CYS A 167 9.92 -7.44 -0.93
CA CYS A 167 9.26 -8.57 -1.59
C CYS A 167 10.07 -9.08 -2.79
N ASP A 168 10.60 -8.19 -3.63
CA ASP A 168 11.49 -8.58 -4.74
C ASP A 168 12.72 -9.34 -4.26
N ILE A 169 13.37 -8.89 -3.18
CA ILE A 169 14.54 -9.56 -2.58
C ILE A 169 14.16 -10.94 -2.02
N ALA A 170 13.02 -11.05 -1.33
CA ALA A 170 12.53 -12.30 -0.77
C ALA A 170 12.15 -13.33 -1.85
N LEU A 171 11.58 -12.87 -2.97
CA LEU A 171 11.21 -13.69 -4.14
C LEU A 171 12.41 -14.04 -5.03
N GLY A 172 13.59 -13.47 -4.79
CA GLY A 172 14.78 -13.72 -5.59
C GLY A 172 14.78 -13.02 -6.96
N VAL A 173 13.98 -11.96 -7.13
CA VAL A 173 13.92 -11.17 -8.37
C VAL A 173 15.25 -10.43 -8.64
N TYR A 174 16.11 -10.30 -7.62
CA TYR A 174 17.48 -9.77 -7.72
C TYR A 174 18.57 -10.79 -7.35
N GLY A 175 18.42 -12.06 -7.75
CA GLY A 175 19.41 -13.11 -7.48
C GLY A 175 19.71 -14.00 -8.70
N LYS A 176 20.62 -13.53 -9.57
CA LYS A 176 21.58 -14.37 -10.30
C LYS A 176 22.91 -13.64 -10.35
#